data_AF-A0ABD2EUP3-F1
#
_entry.id   AF-A0ABD2EUP3-F1
#
_cell.length_a   1.000
_cell.length_b   1.000
_cell.length_c   1.000
_cell.angle_alpha   90.00
_cell.angle_beta   90.00
_cell.angle_gamma   90.00
#
_symmetry.space_group_name_H-M   'P 1'
#
loop_
_entity.id
_entity.type
_entity.pdbx_description
1 polymer ?
#
loop_
_entity_poly.entity_id
_entity_poly.type
_entity_poly.pdbx_seq_one_letter_code
_entity_poly.pdbx_strand_id
1 'polypeptide(L)'
;MAWVPAESAVEELMPRLLPVEPCDFTEAFDPSVPPRTPQEYLRRVQIEAAQCPDVVVAQIDPRKLKRKQSVNISLSGCQPAPEGYSPTLQWQQQQVAQFSTVRQSVNKHRSHWKSQQLDSNVTMIGFPPLLSIVSRMNQATVTSVLEYLSNWFGERDFTPELGRWLYALLACLEKPLLPEAHSLIRQLARRCSEVRLLVVF
;
A
#
# COMPACT_ATOMS: atom_id res chain seq x y z
N MET A 1 -11.43 -11.90 44.87
CA MET A 1 -11.27 -12.02 43.40
C MET A 1 -10.15 -11.09 42.99
N ALA A 2 -8.92 -11.60 42.96
CA ALA A 2 -7.77 -10.81 42.54
C ALA A 2 -7.73 -10.81 41.00
N TRP A 3 -7.88 -9.61 40.44
CA TRP A 3 -7.67 -9.32 39.03
C TRP A 3 -6.19 -9.59 38.72
N VAL A 4 -5.88 -10.65 37.98
CA VAL A 4 -4.53 -10.87 37.44
C VAL A 4 -4.48 -10.08 36.13
N PRO A 5 -3.60 -9.07 36.00
CA PRO A 5 -3.47 -8.33 34.75
C PRO A 5 -3.06 -9.30 33.66
N ALA A 6 -3.79 -9.32 32.54
CA ALA A 6 -3.35 -9.94 31.32
C ALA A 6 -2.07 -9.22 30.87
N GLU A 7 -0.91 -9.80 31.18
CA GLU A 7 0.35 -9.40 30.58
C GLU A 7 0.16 -9.44 29.06
N SER A 8 0.23 -8.25 28.46
CA SER A 8 0.64 -7.96 27.09
C SER A 8 0.97 -9.24 26.30
N ALA A 9 -0.03 -9.77 25.60
CA ALA A 9 0.15 -10.80 24.58
C ALA A 9 1.00 -10.22 23.44
N VAL A 10 2.31 -10.19 23.64
CA VAL A 10 3.23 -10.31 22.52
C VAL A 10 2.92 -11.66 21.91
N GLU A 11 2.48 -11.66 20.66
CA GLU A 11 2.20 -12.88 19.92
C GLU A 11 3.52 -13.65 19.81
N GLU A 12 3.73 -14.58 20.73
CA GLU A 12 4.98 -15.34 20.86
C GLU A 12 5.13 -16.19 19.59
N LEU A 13 6.26 -16.05 18.88
CA LEU A 13 6.48 -16.74 17.60
C LEU A 13 6.48 -18.27 17.74
N MET A 14 6.86 -18.76 18.93
CA MET A 14 6.87 -20.18 19.27
C MET A 14 6.38 -20.37 20.71
N PRO A 15 5.06 -20.30 20.97
CA PRO A 15 4.53 -20.37 22.32
C PRO A 15 4.71 -21.76 22.91
N ARG A 16 4.96 -21.82 24.22
CA ARG A 16 5.04 -23.09 24.95
C ARG A 16 3.65 -23.69 25.10
N LEU A 17 3.38 -24.77 24.36
CA LEU A 17 2.07 -25.46 24.38
C LEU A 17 1.97 -26.57 25.43
N LEU A 18 3.11 -27.08 25.89
CA LEU A 18 3.17 -28.16 26.87
C LEU A 18 3.66 -27.61 28.21
N PRO A 19 3.00 -27.97 29.33
CA PRO A 19 3.43 -27.55 30.65
C PRO A 19 4.75 -28.26 30.99
N VAL A 20 5.77 -27.47 31.27
CA VAL A 20 7.03 -27.94 31.85
C VAL A 20 7.30 -27.07 33.06
N GLU A 21 7.38 -27.68 34.24
CA GLU A 21 7.66 -26.94 35.47
C GLU A 21 9.08 -26.33 35.42
N PRO A 22 9.26 -25.09 35.92
CA PRO A 22 10.56 -24.47 36.02
C PRO A 22 11.50 -25.26 36.96
N CYS A 23 12.80 -25.18 36.69
CA CYS A 23 13.83 -26.06 37.24
C CYS A 23 13.95 -25.95 38.78
N ASP A 24 13.36 -26.91 39.51
CA ASP A 24 13.78 -27.20 40.89
C ASP A 24 14.91 -28.25 40.83
N PHE A 25 16.14 -27.82 41.11
CA PHE A 25 17.38 -28.62 41.04
C PHE A 25 17.48 -29.75 42.10
N THR A 26 16.36 -30.19 42.68
CA THR A 26 16.33 -31.07 43.85
C THR A 26 16.25 -32.56 43.50
N GLU A 27 15.90 -32.93 42.26
CA GLU A 27 15.84 -34.33 41.83
C GLU A 27 16.95 -34.65 40.82
N ALA A 28 17.74 -35.68 41.13
CA ALA A 28 18.82 -36.17 40.29
C ALA A 28 18.26 -36.78 38.97
N PHE A 29 18.06 -35.95 37.96
CA PHE A 29 17.70 -36.39 36.61
C PHE A 29 18.93 -37.03 35.95
N ASP A 30 18.87 -38.35 35.72
CA ASP A 30 19.89 -39.09 34.97
C ASP A 30 19.51 -39.16 33.47
N PRO A 31 20.20 -38.40 32.58
CA PRO A 31 19.90 -38.39 31.16
C PRO A 31 20.30 -39.70 30.44
N SER A 32 21.00 -40.63 31.11
CA SER A 32 21.44 -41.89 30.48
C SER A 32 20.37 -42.99 30.50
N VAL A 33 19.34 -42.86 31.35
CA VAL A 33 18.24 -43.83 31.45
C VAL A 33 17.03 -43.37 30.59
N PRO A 34 16.26 -44.29 29.98
CA PRO A 34 15.04 -43.92 29.26
C PRO A 34 14.02 -43.24 30.20
N PRO A 35 13.40 -42.11 29.78
CA PRO A 35 12.41 -41.41 30.60
C PRO A 35 11.16 -42.26 30.79
N ARG A 36 10.59 -42.22 32.00
CA ARG A 36 9.37 -42.96 32.36
C ARG A 36 8.14 -42.07 32.42
N THR A 37 8.33 -40.74 32.38
CA THR A 37 7.25 -39.75 32.39
C THR A 37 7.37 -38.76 31.22
N PRO A 38 6.24 -38.19 30.74
CA PRO A 38 6.27 -37.13 29.72
C PRO A 38 7.08 -35.89 30.14
N GLN A 39 7.06 -35.54 31.41
CA GLN A 39 7.80 -34.40 31.96
C GLN A 39 9.32 -34.64 31.95
N GLU A 40 9.79 -35.86 32.24
CA GLU A 40 11.19 -36.24 32.09
C GLU A 40 11.63 -36.18 30.62
N TYR A 41 10.77 -36.63 29.71
CA TYR A 41 11.04 -36.56 28.28
C TYR A 41 11.17 -35.12 27.80
N LEU A 42 10.23 -34.24 28.13
CA LEU A 42 10.29 -32.83 27.74
C LEU A 42 11.51 -32.11 28.34
N ARG A 43 11.89 -32.45 29.58
CA ARG A 43 13.13 -31.95 30.20
C ARG A 43 14.37 -32.40 29.42
N ARG A 44 14.45 -33.68 29.05
CA ARG A 44 15.55 -34.21 28.23
C ARG A 44 15.66 -33.47 26.89
N VAL A 45 14.54 -33.26 26.22
CA VAL A 45 14.48 -32.54 24.94
C VAL A 45 14.91 -31.08 25.10
N GLN A 46 14.52 -30.39 26.17
CA GLN A 46 14.98 -29.02 26.43
C GLN A 46 16.50 -28.96 26.64
N ILE A 47 17.08 -29.92 27.37
CA ILE A 47 18.52 -30.01 27.60
C ILE A 47 19.26 -30.33 26.30
N GLU A 48 18.78 -31.29 25.52
CA GLU A 48 19.37 -31.66 24.22
C GLU A 48 19.29 -30.50 23.22
N ALA A 49 18.14 -29.84 23.12
CA ALA A 49 17.97 -28.67 22.26
C ALA A 49 18.87 -27.49 22.68
N ALA A 50 19.08 -27.29 23.99
CA ALA A 50 20.01 -26.27 24.50
C ALA A 50 21.50 -26.59 24.20
N GLN A 51 21.83 -27.85 23.93
CA GLN A 51 23.17 -28.25 23.49
C GLN A 51 23.34 -28.09 21.97
N CYS A 52 22.24 -28.13 21.21
CA CYS A 52 22.26 -27.86 19.79
C CYS A 52 22.55 -26.37 19.52
N PRO A 53 23.31 -26.04 18.47
CA PRO A 53 23.47 -24.65 18.05
C PRO A 53 22.13 -24.06 17.59
N ASP A 54 21.80 -22.87 18.11
CA ASP A 54 20.54 -22.18 17.82
C ASP A 54 20.36 -21.84 16.32
N VAL A 55 21.48 -21.56 15.64
CA VAL A 55 21.50 -21.31 14.19
C VAL A 55 22.58 -22.16 13.55
N VAL A 56 22.19 -22.89 12.51
CA VAL A 56 23.10 -23.67 11.65
C VAL A 56 23.04 -23.17 10.21
N VAL A 57 24.20 -23.07 9.55
CA VAL A 57 24.30 -22.63 8.15
C VAL A 57 24.96 -23.74 7.32
N ALA A 58 24.20 -24.31 6.39
CA ALA A 58 24.72 -25.30 5.46
C ALA A 58 25.33 -24.63 4.22
N GLN A 59 26.56 -25.02 3.85
CA GLN A 59 27.23 -24.52 2.66
C GLN A 59 26.69 -25.24 1.41
N ILE A 60 26.11 -24.48 0.48
CA ILE A 60 25.55 -24.98 -0.78
C ILE A 60 26.28 -24.32 -1.94
N ASP A 61 26.61 -25.07 -2.99
CA ASP A 61 27.21 -24.52 -4.21
C ASP A 61 26.27 -23.51 -4.89
N PRO A 62 26.61 -22.21 -4.93
CA PRO A 62 25.75 -21.15 -5.47
C PRO A 62 25.46 -21.31 -6.97
N ARG A 63 26.30 -22.04 -7.70
CA ARG A 63 26.14 -22.26 -9.15
C ARG A 63 24.87 -23.06 -9.47
N LYS A 64 24.42 -23.90 -8.54
CA LYS A 64 23.20 -24.70 -8.69
C LYS A 64 21.92 -23.86 -8.60
N LEU A 65 21.96 -22.74 -7.88
CA LEU A 65 20.79 -21.87 -7.64
C LEU A 65 20.64 -20.78 -8.71
N LYS A 66 21.76 -20.21 -9.19
CA LYS A 66 21.75 -19.07 -10.14
C LYS A 66 21.20 -19.39 -11.53
N ARG A 67 21.18 -20.67 -11.96
CA ARG A 67 20.76 -21.06 -13.33
C ARG A 67 19.25 -21.03 -13.57
N LYS A 68 18.41 -20.87 -12.54
CA LYS A 68 16.94 -21.03 -12.65
C LYS A 68 16.13 -19.92 -11.96
N GLN A 69 16.73 -18.76 -11.69
CA GLN A 69 16.01 -17.68 -11.04
C GLN A 69 15.03 -17.02 -12.03
N SER A 70 13.76 -16.92 -11.64
CA SER A 70 12.75 -16.16 -12.38
C SER A 70 12.98 -14.65 -12.20
N VAL A 71 12.60 -13.88 -13.23
CA VAL A 71 12.63 -12.43 -13.17
C VAL A 71 11.42 -11.88 -12.42
N ASN A 72 11.62 -10.84 -11.61
CA ASN A 72 10.53 -10.05 -11.07
C ASN A 72 10.25 -8.88 -12.03
N ILE A 73 9.03 -8.78 -12.54
CA ILE A 73 8.66 -7.73 -13.50
C ILE A 73 8.36 -6.44 -12.72
N SER A 74 9.30 -5.50 -12.76
CA SER A 74 9.12 -4.16 -12.18
C SER A 74 8.56 -3.20 -13.23
N LEU A 75 7.46 -2.52 -12.90
CA LEU A 75 6.94 -1.44 -13.74
C LEU A 75 7.93 -0.27 -13.80
N SER A 76 8.07 0.33 -14.99
CA SER A 76 8.93 1.49 -15.22
C SER A 76 8.52 2.71 -14.38
N GLY A 77 9.45 3.66 -14.22
CA GLY A 77 9.17 4.98 -13.67
C GLY A 77 8.50 5.92 -14.68
N CYS A 78 8.32 7.19 -14.30
CA CYS A 78 7.95 8.24 -15.26
C CYS A 78 9.16 8.61 -16.11
N GLN A 79 8.93 8.89 -17.39
CA GLN A 79 9.96 9.37 -18.30
C GLN A 79 10.39 10.81 -17.94
N PRO A 80 11.70 11.13 -18.01
CA PRO A 80 12.18 12.49 -17.78
C PRO A 80 11.56 13.46 -18.80
N ALA A 81 11.43 14.73 -18.40
CA ALA A 81 10.97 15.76 -19.33
C ALA A 81 12.06 16.04 -20.38
N PRO A 82 11.70 16.34 -21.64
CA PRO A 82 12.64 16.90 -22.60
C PRO A 82 13.29 18.19 -22.07
N GLU A 83 14.47 18.52 -22.60
CA GLU A 83 15.22 19.70 -22.18
C GLU A 83 14.38 20.98 -22.36
N GLY A 84 14.32 21.82 -21.33
CA GLY A 84 13.47 23.01 -21.29
C GLY A 84 12.02 22.81 -20.82
N TYR A 85 11.51 21.56 -20.75
CA TYR A 85 10.13 21.27 -20.35
C TYR A 85 9.98 20.82 -18.89
N SER A 86 11.10 20.65 -18.19
CA SER A 86 11.08 20.31 -16.76
C SER A 86 10.66 21.53 -15.93
N PRO A 87 9.59 21.46 -15.13
CA PRO A 87 9.17 22.59 -14.30
C PRO A 87 10.15 22.82 -13.16
N THR A 88 10.35 24.09 -12.78
CA THR A 88 11.18 24.45 -11.63
C THR A 88 10.61 23.88 -10.32
N LEU A 89 11.48 23.61 -9.35
CA LEU A 89 11.05 23.10 -8.05
C LEU A 89 10.09 24.05 -7.33
N GLN A 90 10.34 25.37 -7.44
CA GLN A 90 9.47 26.39 -6.87
C GLN A 90 8.05 26.32 -7.44
N TRP A 91 7.90 26.16 -8.75
CA TRP A 91 6.60 26.01 -9.39
C TRP A 91 5.90 24.74 -8.90
N GLN A 92 6.61 23.61 -8.79
CA GLN A 92 6.04 22.36 -8.28
C GLN A 92 5.52 22.52 -6.84
N GLN A 93 6.30 23.14 -5.95
CA GLN A 93 5.91 23.40 -4.56
C GLN A 93 4.68 24.31 -4.48
N GLN A 94 4.64 25.36 -5.30
CA GLN A 94 3.48 26.26 -5.40
C GLN A 94 2.22 25.49 -5.83
N GLN A 95 2.31 24.64 -6.86
CA GLN A 95 1.18 23.84 -7.32
C GLN A 95 0.68 22.87 -6.24
N VAL A 96 1.58 22.24 -5.50
CA VAL A 96 1.21 21.34 -4.38
C VAL A 96 0.49 22.12 -3.27
N ALA A 97 0.99 23.31 -2.90
CA ALA A 97 0.36 24.15 -1.89
C ALA A 97 -1.03 24.64 -2.31
N GLN A 98 -1.16 25.12 -3.56
CA GLN A 98 -2.45 25.53 -4.12
C GLN A 98 -3.43 24.36 -4.20
N PHE A 99 -2.99 23.18 -4.64
CA PHE A 99 -3.83 21.99 -4.71
C PHE A 99 -4.32 21.55 -3.33
N SER A 100 -3.49 21.66 -2.30
CA SER A 100 -3.92 21.41 -0.91
C SER A 100 -5.06 22.34 -0.50
N THR A 101 -4.98 23.62 -0.86
CA THR A 101 -6.04 24.62 -0.59
C THR A 101 -7.33 24.26 -1.32
N VAL A 102 -7.24 23.85 -2.59
CA VAL A 102 -8.39 23.37 -3.38
C VAL A 102 -9.07 22.20 -2.68
N ARG A 103 -8.29 21.19 -2.24
CA ARG A 103 -8.82 20.02 -1.53
C ARG A 103 -9.53 20.39 -0.23
N GLN A 104 -8.95 21.30 0.55
CA GLN A 104 -9.58 21.82 1.76
C GLN A 104 -10.91 22.50 1.45
N SER A 105 -10.97 23.32 0.39
CA SER A 105 -12.20 24.00 -0.03
C SER A 105 -13.28 23.02 -0.51
N VAL A 106 -12.91 22.02 -1.32
CA VAL A 106 -13.81 20.95 -1.79
C VAL A 106 -14.41 20.20 -0.61
N ASN A 107 -13.58 19.78 0.34
CA ASN A 107 -14.05 19.05 1.52
C ASN A 107 -14.92 19.93 2.43
N LYS A 108 -14.54 21.19 2.65
CA LYS A 108 -15.28 22.14 3.48
C LYS A 108 -16.72 22.36 2.98
N HIS A 109 -16.90 22.46 1.67
CA HIS A 109 -18.20 22.79 1.07
C HIS A 109 -18.92 21.57 0.48
N ARG A 110 -18.39 20.34 0.65
CA ARG A 110 -18.94 19.11 0.04
C ARG A 110 -20.42 18.92 0.36
N SER A 111 -20.84 19.11 1.62
CA SER A 111 -22.23 18.95 2.05
C SER A 111 -23.17 19.95 1.38
N HIS A 112 -22.74 21.20 1.26
CA HIS A 112 -23.52 22.27 0.59
C HIS A 112 -23.75 21.95 -0.89
N TRP A 113 -22.70 21.54 -1.61
CA TRP A 113 -22.82 21.21 -3.03
C TRP A 113 -23.59 19.92 -3.28
N LYS A 114 -23.59 18.99 -2.32
CA LYS A 114 -24.38 17.75 -2.39
C LYS A 114 -25.89 18.03 -2.33
N SER A 115 -26.33 19.05 -1.57
CA SER A 115 -27.76 19.39 -1.41
C SER A 115 -28.35 20.26 -2.51
N GLN A 116 -27.53 20.94 -3.32
CA GLN A 116 -28.04 21.75 -4.43
C GLN A 116 -28.67 20.88 -5.51
N GLN A 117 -29.80 21.29 -6.09
CA GLN A 117 -30.41 20.56 -7.21
C GLN A 117 -29.52 20.64 -8.46
N LEU A 118 -29.47 19.54 -9.22
CA LEU A 118 -28.82 19.49 -10.52
C LEU A 118 -29.87 19.81 -11.58
N ASP A 119 -29.53 20.69 -12.52
CA ASP A 119 -30.37 20.88 -13.71
C ASP A 119 -30.52 19.55 -14.47
N SER A 120 -31.69 19.32 -15.06
CA SER A 120 -32.07 18.07 -15.75
C SER A 120 -31.16 17.67 -16.93
N ASN A 121 -30.24 18.56 -17.33
CA ASN A 121 -29.36 18.36 -18.47
C ASN A 121 -28.05 17.65 -18.13
N VAL A 122 -27.74 17.35 -16.86
CA VAL A 122 -26.44 16.78 -16.40
C VAL A 122 -26.06 15.43 -17.03
N THR A 123 -26.99 14.76 -17.71
CA THR A 123 -26.78 13.50 -18.43
C THR A 123 -26.29 13.65 -19.88
N MET A 124 -26.18 14.88 -20.40
CA MET A 124 -25.69 15.14 -21.77
C MET A 124 -24.16 15.08 -21.86
N ILE A 125 -23.63 14.62 -23.00
CA ILE A 125 -22.18 14.42 -23.21
C ILE A 125 -21.43 15.77 -23.12
N GLY A 126 -20.35 15.83 -22.32
CA GLY A 126 -19.40 16.94 -22.31
C GLY A 126 -19.44 17.92 -21.12
N PHE A 127 -20.07 17.57 -19.99
CA PHE A 127 -20.06 18.47 -18.82
C PHE A 127 -18.66 18.67 -18.22
N PRO A 128 -18.33 19.89 -17.76
CA PRO A 128 -17.17 20.11 -16.91
C PRO A 128 -17.38 19.50 -15.51
N PRO A 129 -16.31 19.20 -14.77
CA PRO A 129 -16.39 18.65 -13.42
C PRO A 129 -16.83 19.71 -12.40
N LEU A 130 -18.12 20.04 -12.38
CA LEU A 130 -18.70 21.00 -11.45
C LEU A 130 -18.71 20.44 -10.02
N LEU A 131 -18.56 21.32 -9.02
CA LEU A 131 -18.61 20.94 -7.61
C LEU A 131 -19.93 20.26 -7.21
N SER A 132 -21.05 20.67 -7.81
CA SER A 132 -22.36 20.05 -7.61
C SER A 132 -22.39 18.58 -8.05
N ILE A 133 -21.57 18.19 -9.03
CA ILE A 133 -21.46 16.82 -9.55
C ILE A 133 -20.43 16.05 -8.71
N VAL A 134 -19.18 16.52 -8.66
CA VAL A 134 -18.07 15.77 -8.03
C VAL A 134 -18.24 15.61 -6.51
N SER A 135 -18.93 16.55 -5.84
CA SER A 135 -19.22 16.45 -4.40
C SER A 135 -20.21 15.32 -4.06
N ARG A 136 -21.01 14.87 -5.03
CA ARG A 136 -21.97 13.77 -4.88
C ARG A 136 -21.35 12.39 -5.09
N MET A 137 -20.19 12.34 -5.76
CA MET A 137 -19.46 11.10 -6.01
C MET A 137 -18.89 10.57 -4.70
N ASN A 138 -19.11 9.29 -4.42
CA ASN A 138 -18.44 8.57 -3.32
C ASN A 138 -17.01 8.17 -3.75
N GLN A 139 -16.17 7.74 -2.80
CA GLN A 139 -14.76 7.42 -3.09
C GLN A 139 -14.59 6.27 -4.09
N ALA A 140 -15.49 5.27 -4.08
CA ALA A 140 -15.47 4.18 -5.05
C ALA A 140 -15.75 4.71 -6.47
N THR A 141 -16.77 5.55 -6.64
CA THR A 141 -17.11 6.17 -7.93
C THR A 141 -15.99 7.10 -8.41
N VAL A 142 -15.38 7.90 -7.52
CA VAL A 142 -14.22 8.73 -7.89
C VAL A 142 -13.10 7.87 -8.45
N THR A 143 -12.79 6.76 -7.79
CA THR A 143 -11.73 5.82 -8.22
C THR A 143 -12.08 5.16 -9.56
N SER A 144 -13.30 4.64 -9.72
CA SER A 144 -13.74 4.00 -10.96
C SER A 144 -13.78 4.97 -12.15
N VAL A 145 -14.23 6.21 -11.94
CA VAL A 145 -14.23 7.23 -13.00
C VAL A 145 -12.80 7.63 -13.36
N LEU A 146 -11.91 7.76 -12.37
CA LEU A 146 -10.50 8.07 -12.62
C LEU A 146 -9.79 6.92 -13.36
N GLU A 147 -10.17 5.67 -13.11
CA GLU A 147 -9.71 4.50 -13.88
C GLU A 147 -10.23 4.54 -15.32
N TYR A 148 -11.53 4.76 -15.50
CA TYR A 148 -12.15 4.87 -16.82
C TYR A 148 -11.49 5.97 -17.68
N LEU A 149 -11.27 7.15 -17.11
CA LEU A 149 -10.60 8.25 -17.80
C LEU A 149 -9.12 7.97 -18.07
N SER A 150 -8.44 7.21 -17.20
CA SER A 150 -7.06 6.79 -17.44
C SER A 150 -6.96 5.79 -18.59
N ASN A 151 -7.91 4.86 -18.68
CA ASN A 151 -8.00 3.91 -19.80
C ASN A 151 -8.34 4.65 -21.11
N TRP A 152 -9.27 5.59 -21.07
CA TRP A 152 -9.63 6.44 -22.21
C TRP A 152 -8.44 7.27 -22.71
N PHE A 153 -7.62 7.80 -21.80
CA PHE A 153 -6.36 8.47 -22.12
C PHE A 153 -5.28 7.53 -22.71
N GLY A 154 -5.41 6.22 -22.50
CA GLY A 154 -4.56 5.22 -23.15
C GLY A 154 -4.77 5.18 -24.66
N GLU A 155 -6.02 5.32 -25.11
CA GLU A 155 -6.43 5.14 -26.50
C GLU A 155 -6.57 6.44 -27.31
N ARG A 156 -6.65 7.60 -26.63
CA ARG A 156 -6.93 8.89 -27.26
C ARG A 156 -5.97 9.99 -26.81
N ASP A 157 -5.97 11.09 -27.57
CA ASP A 157 -5.17 12.27 -27.27
C ASP A 157 -5.60 12.97 -25.97
N PHE A 158 -4.65 13.68 -25.35
CA PHE A 158 -4.92 14.46 -24.16
C PHE A 158 -5.70 15.73 -24.49
N THR A 159 -6.91 15.85 -23.97
CA THR A 159 -7.75 17.05 -24.11
C THR A 159 -7.78 17.88 -22.82
N PRO A 160 -7.98 19.22 -22.91
CA PRO A 160 -8.10 20.05 -21.71
C PRO A 160 -9.32 19.68 -20.84
N GLU A 161 -10.39 19.15 -21.44
CA GLU A 161 -11.56 18.64 -20.73
C GLU A 161 -11.18 17.44 -19.86
N LEU A 162 -10.41 16.50 -20.41
CA LEU A 162 -9.87 15.36 -19.68
C LEU A 162 -8.98 15.84 -18.52
N GLY A 163 -8.09 16.81 -18.76
CA GLY A 163 -7.25 17.40 -17.73
C GLY A 163 -8.03 18.00 -16.56
N ARG A 164 -9.14 18.72 -16.83
CA ARG A 164 -10.02 19.26 -15.79
C ARG A 164 -10.66 18.14 -14.98
N TRP A 165 -11.16 17.09 -15.62
CA TRP A 165 -11.77 15.94 -14.95
C TRP A 165 -10.77 15.19 -14.08
N LEU A 166 -9.57 14.89 -14.60
CA LEU A 166 -8.51 14.25 -13.83
C LEU A 166 -8.13 15.09 -12.60
N TYR A 167 -7.94 16.40 -12.77
CA TYR A 167 -7.62 17.30 -11.67
C TYR A 167 -8.73 17.35 -10.60
N ALA A 168 -9.99 17.44 -11.03
CA ALA A 168 -11.13 17.47 -10.12
C ALA A 168 -11.31 16.16 -9.34
N LEU A 169 -11.14 15.01 -10.00
CA LEU A 169 -11.20 13.70 -9.35
C LEU A 169 -10.06 13.52 -8.36
N LEU A 170 -8.83 13.94 -8.71
CA LEU A 170 -7.70 13.96 -7.77
C LEU A 170 -7.96 14.86 -6.57
N ALA A 171 -8.66 15.99 -6.75
CA ALA A 171 -9.04 16.87 -5.64
C ALA A 171 -10.07 16.21 -4.71
N CYS A 172 -10.95 15.37 -5.27
CA CYS A 172 -11.99 14.64 -4.53
C CYS A 172 -11.50 13.34 -3.88
N LEU A 173 -10.31 12.86 -4.26
CA LEU A 173 -9.72 11.63 -3.74
C LEU A 173 -9.28 11.84 -2.30
N GLU A 174 -9.82 11.08 -1.34
CA GLU A 174 -9.53 11.23 0.09
C GLU A 174 -8.29 10.42 0.53
N LYS A 175 -7.65 10.84 1.63
CA LYS A 175 -6.50 10.17 2.24
C LYS A 175 -6.94 9.52 3.56
N PRO A 176 -6.40 8.36 3.98
CA PRO A 176 -5.35 7.57 3.32
C PRO A 176 -5.84 6.87 2.05
N LEU A 177 -4.99 6.81 1.02
CA LEU A 177 -5.31 6.16 -0.25
C LEU A 177 -5.18 4.64 -0.11
N LEU A 178 -6.06 3.93 -0.81
CA LEU A 178 -5.91 2.50 -1.03
C LEU A 178 -4.73 2.21 -1.98
N PRO A 179 -4.03 1.06 -1.85
CA PRO A 179 -2.94 0.67 -2.75
C PRO A 179 -3.33 0.71 -4.24
N GLU A 180 -4.57 0.37 -4.57
CA GLU A 180 -5.11 0.36 -5.93
C GLU A 180 -5.17 1.79 -6.49
N ALA A 181 -5.68 2.73 -5.70
CA ALA A 181 -5.71 4.14 -6.07
C ALA A 181 -4.29 4.70 -6.27
N HIS A 182 -3.33 4.28 -5.44
CA HIS A 182 -1.91 4.62 -5.63
C HIS A 182 -1.34 4.06 -6.93
N SER A 183 -1.63 2.81 -7.26
CA SER A 183 -1.21 2.18 -8.52
C SER A 183 -1.77 2.93 -9.72
N LEU A 184 -3.06 3.29 -9.66
CA LEU A 184 -3.77 3.99 -10.72
C LEU A 184 -3.16 5.37 -11.01
N ILE A 185 -2.99 6.23 -9.99
CA ILE A 185 -2.41 7.57 -10.21
C ILE A 185 -0.96 7.51 -10.70
N ARG A 186 -0.22 6.45 -10.36
CA ARG A 186 1.14 6.22 -10.88
C ARG A 186 1.11 5.81 -12.35
N GLN A 187 0.19 4.94 -12.75
CA GLN A 187 0.00 4.58 -14.17
C GLN A 187 -0.40 5.81 -15.00
N LEU A 188 -1.32 6.63 -14.49
CA LEU A 188 -1.69 7.89 -15.09
C LEU A 188 -0.48 8.83 -15.26
N ALA A 189 0.33 9.00 -14.20
CA ALA A 189 1.51 9.85 -14.26
C ALA A 189 2.56 9.36 -15.28
N ARG A 190 2.75 8.03 -15.40
CA ARG A 190 3.61 7.44 -16.44
C ARG A 190 3.10 7.79 -17.83
N ARG A 191 1.80 7.64 -18.06
CA ARG A 191 1.19 8.00 -19.35
C ARG A 191 1.35 9.48 -19.68
N CYS A 192 1.12 10.37 -18.71
CA CYS A 192 1.39 11.80 -18.88
C CYS A 192 2.86 12.07 -19.26
N SER A 193 3.81 11.32 -18.67
CA SER A 193 5.22 11.45 -19.00
C SER A 193 5.57 10.95 -20.40
N GLU A 194 4.92 9.88 -20.88
CA GLU A 194 5.09 9.35 -22.23
C GLU A 194 4.54 10.32 -23.28
N VAL A 195 3.31 10.82 -23.07
CA VAL A 195 2.67 11.78 -23.99
C VAL A 195 3.44 13.10 -24.05
N ARG A 196 4.06 13.52 -22.95
CA ARG A 196 4.95 14.70 -22.94
C ARG A 196 6.14 14.56 -23.88
N LEU A 197 6.62 13.34 -24.16
CA LEU A 197 7.70 13.12 -25.13
C LEU A 197 7.24 13.27 -26.58
N LEU A 198 5.94 13.14 -26.85
CA LEU A 198 5.34 13.30 -28.18
C LEU A 198 5.07 14.75 -28.54
N VAL A 199 5.34 15.70 -27.64
CA VAL A 199 5.27 17.13 -27.94
C VAL A 199 6.42 17.45 -28.90
N VAL A 200 6.13 17.36 -30.21
CA VAL A 200 7.07 17.64 -31.31
C VAL A 200 7.22 19.16 -31.45
N PHE A 201 8.46 19.59 -31.67
CA PHE A 201 8.86 20.98 -31.97
C PHE A 201 8.47 21.40 -33.39
#